data_AF-A0A9W4WWX5-F1
#
_entry.id   AF-A0A9W4WWX5-F1
#
_cell.length_a   1.000
_cell.length_b   1.000
_cell.length_c   1.000
_cell.angle_alpha   90.00
_cell.angle_beta   90.00
_cell.angle_gamma   90.00
#
_symmetry.space_group_name_H-M   'P 1'
#
loop_
_entity.id
_entity.type
_entity.pdbx_description
1 polymer ?
#
loop_
_entity_poly.entity_id
_entity_poly.type
_entity_poly.pdbx_seq_one_letter_code
_entity_poly.pdbx_strand_id
1 'polypeptide(L)'
;MGDELKVFQYTFTEGKSTKQPVKRLPNMFISYRNDMMTKKPHNMPMTEYSRLVSKWWKELSESKKSELQMRYHIDRDRKLYLPSIKDEKPLKKCFNNNEDVLNK
;
A
#
# COMPACT_ATOMS: atom_id res chain seq x y z
N MET A 1 -68.11 2.27 -0.82
CA MET A 1 -66.85 2.89 -0.36
C MET A 1 -65.80 1.82 -0.51
N GLY A 2 -64.93 1.91 -1.52
CA GLY A 2 -63.89 0.93 -1.76
C GLY A 2 -62.55 1.51 -1.33
N ASP A 3 -61.91 0.89 -0.34
CA ASP A 3 -60.60 1.32 0.12
C ASP A 3 -59.54 0.98 -0.92
N GLU A 4 -58.88 2.01 -1.44
CA GLU A 4 -57.81 1.90 -2.42
C GLU A 4 -56.50 1.51 -1.72
N LEU A 5 -56.08 0.26 -1.90
CA LEU A 5 -54.87 -0.28 -1.28
C LEU A 5 -53.62 0.16 -2.07
N LYS A 6 -52.80 1.04 -1.49
CA LYS A 6 -51.54 1.48 -2.10
C LYS A 6 -50.37 0.60 -1.66
N VAL A 7 -49.82 -0.16 -2.60
CA VAL A 7 -48.64 -0.99 -2.41
C VAL A 7 -47.39 -0.23 -2.83
N PHE A 8 -46.49 0.04 -1.90
CA PHE A 8 -45.20 0.67 -2.18
C PHE A 8 -44.11 -0.39 -2.26
N GLN A 9 -43.54 -0.57 -3.45
CA GLN A 9 -42.40 -1.46 -3.65
C GLN A 9 -41.10 -0.67 -3.45
N TYR A 10 -40.42 -0.91 -2.34
CA TYR A 10 -39.11 -0.31 -2.07
C TYR A 10 -38.03 -1.20 -2.68
N THR A 11 -37.33 -0.71 -3.70
CA THR A 11 -36.13 -1.38 -4.24
C THR A 11 -34.90 -0.67 -3.71
N PHE A 12 -34.05 -1.40 -2.98
CA PHE A 12 -32.79 -0.88 -2.47
C PHE A 12 -31.82 -0.78 -3.63
N THR A 13 -31.83 0.33 -4.37
CA THR A 13 -30.75 0.63 -5.30
C THR A 13 -29.55 1.02 -4.45
N GLU A 14 -28.62 0.09 -4.21
CA GLU A 14 -27.32 0.41 -3.64
C GLU A 14 -26.69 1.49 -4.53
N GLY A 15 -26.78 2.75 -4.08
CA GLY A 15 -26.12 3.86 -4.73
C GLY A 15 -24.65 3.50 -4.83
N LYS A 16 -24.16 3.28 -6.06
CA LYS A 16 -22.79 2.84 -6.32
C LYS A 16 -21.84 3.80 -5.60
N SER A 17 -21.30 3.38 -4.46
CA SER A 17 -20.39 4.22 -3.71
C SER A 17 -19.19 4.47 -4.62
N THR A 18 -18.87 5.72 -4.90
CA THR A 18 -17.70 6.14 -5.69
C THR A 18 -16.39 5.91 -4.94
N LYS A 19 -16.41 5.17 -3.82
CA LYS A 19 -15.24 4.85 -3.03
C LYS A 19 -14.36 3.88 -3.82
N GLN A 20 -13.18 4.34 -4.19
CA GLN A 20 -12.16 3.51 -4.83
C GLN A 20 -11.85 2.32 -3.93
N PRO A 21 -11.77 1.09 -4.48
CA PRO A 21 -11.46 -0.09 -3.69
C PRO A 21 -10.05 0.03 -3.09
N VAL A 22 -9.92 -0.39 -1.84
CA VAL A 22 -8.63 -0.44 -1.15
C VAL A 22 -7.70 -1.39 -1.91
N LYS A 23 -6.54 -0.89 -2.35
CA LYS A 23 -5.54 -1.70 -3.05
C LYS A 23 -4.95 -2.73 -2.09
N ARG A 24 -4.84 -3.98 -2.54
CA ARG A 24 -4.21 -5.06 -1.78
C ARG A 24 -2.73 -4.76 -1.55
N LEU A 25 -2.21 -5.20 -0.41
CA LEU A 25 -0.77 -5.16 -0.14
C LEU A 25 -0.03 -6.04 -1.16
N PRO A 26 1.18 -5.64 -1.59
CA PRO A 26 2.00 -6.45 -2.48
C PRO A 26 2.34 -7.78 -1.80
N ASN A 27 2.35 -8.86 -2.58
CA ASN A 27 2.81 -10.17 -2.09
C ASN A 27 4.34 -10.22 -2.00
N MET A 28 4.88 -11.30 -1.42
CA MET A 28 6.32 -11.50 -1.25
C MET A 28 7.11 -11.41 -2.56
N PHE A 29 6.60 -12.00 -3.65
CA PHE A 29 7.25 -11.93 -4.97
C PHE A 29 7.30 -10.50 -5.52
N ILE A 30 6.22 -9.73 -5.36
CA ILE A 30 6.16 -8.33 -5.78
C ILE A 30 7.13 -7.48 -4.96
N SER A 31 7.22 -7.72 -3.65
CA SER A 31 8.23 -7.06 -2.79
C SER A 31 9.65 -7.40 -3.26
N TYR A 32 9.95 -8.68 -3.49
CA TYR A 32 11.24 -9.12 -4.02
C TYR A 32 11.58 -8.49 -5.38
N ARG A 33 10.62 -8.46 -6.31
CA ARG A 33 10.81 -7.80 -7.61
C ARG A 33 11.14 -6.32 -7.43
N ASN A 34 10.43 -5.62 -6.55
CA ASN A 34 10.66 -4.21 -6.30
C ASN A 34 12.07 -3.95 -5.74
N ASP A 35 12.55 -4.81 -4.84
CA ASP A 35 13.93 -4.71 -4.34
C ASP A 35 14.95 -4.89 -5.47
N MET A 36 14.69 -5.82 -6.39
CA MET A 36 15.54 -6.09 -7.54
C MET A 36 15.47 -5.01 -8.63
N MET A 37 14.47 -4.12 -8.62
CA MET A 37 14.33 -3.06 -9.64
C MET A 37 15.54 -2.12 -9.65
N THR A 38 16.21 -1.97 -8.51
CA THR A 38 17.48 -1.23 -8.38
C THR A 38 18.59 -1.79 -9.28
N LYS A 39 18.51 -3.07 -9.65
CA LYS A 39 19.46 -3.80 -10.51
C LYS A 39 18.95 -3.99 -11.93
N LYS A 40 17.82 -3.37 -12.29
CA LYS A 40 17.22 -3.55 -13.61
C LYS A 40 18.17 -2.97 -14.68
N PRO A 41 18.52 -3.72 -15.74
CA PRO A 41 19.34 -3.20 -16.83
C PRO A 41 18.61 -2.09 -17.59
N HIS A 42 19.37 -1.10 -18.06
CA HIS A 42 18.85 0.02 -18.82
C HIS A 42 18.22 -0.46 -20.14
N ASN A 43 17.17 0.22 -20.61
CA ASN A 43 16.40 -0.12 -21.82
C ASN A 43 15.71 -1.49 -21.86
N MET A 44 15.64 -2.24 -20.75
CA MET A 44 14.85 -3.47 -20.72
C MET A 44 13.36 -3.18 -20.51
N PRO A 45 12.45 -3.73 -21.34
CA PRO A 45 11.02 -3.60 -21.12
C PRO A 45 10.59 -4.33 -19.84
N MET A 46 9.53 -3.84 -19.20
CA MET A 46 9.12 -4.35 -17.89
C MET A 46 8.66 -5.81 -17.94
N THR A 47 8.04 -6.21 -19.05
CA THR A 47 7.55 -7.58 -19.30
C THR A 47 8.69 -8.59 -19.27
N GLU A 48 9.77 -8.32 -20.01
CA GLU A 48 10.98 -9.16 -20.04
C GLU A 48 11.67 -9.19 -18.68
N TYR A 49 11.76 -8.05 -18.02
CA TYR A 49 12.31 -7.99 -16.67
C TYR A 49 11.50 -8.85 -15.68
N SER A 50 10.17 -8.78 -15.71
CA SER A 50 9.30 -9.60 -14.87
C SER A 50 9.46 -11.10 -15.15
N ARG A 51 9.69 -11.50 -16.41
CA ARG A 51 10.00 -12.89 -16.78
C ARG A 51 11.33 -13.35 -16.15
N LEU A 52 12.38 -12.52 -16.24
CA LEU A 52 13.69 -12.82 -15.63
C LEU A 52 13.62 -12.94 -14.12
N VAL A 53 12.98 -11.97 -13.45
CA VAL A 53 12.81 -12.01 -11.99
C VAL A 53 12.02 -13.24 -11.55
N SER A 54 11.01 -13.66 -12.32
CA SER A 54 10.29 -14.91 -12.05
C SER A 54 11.18 -16.14 -12.16
N LYS A 55 12.17 -16.15 -13.07
CA LYS A 55 13.14 -17.23 -13.20
C LYS A 55 14.08 -17.26 -11.99
N TRP A 56 14.67 -16.11 -11.63
CA TRP A 56 15.52 -15.97 -10.45
C TRP A 56 14.80 -16.38 -9.17
N TRP A 57 13.51 -16.01 -9.04
CA TRP A 57 12.71 -16.39 -7.89
C TRP A 57 12.59 -17.91 -7.72
N LYS A 58 12.47 -18.66 -8.83
CA LYS A 58 12.40 -20.13 -8.81
C LYS A 58 13.76 -20.75 -8.46
N GLU A 59 14.85 -20.12 -8.91
CA GLU A 59 16.23 -20.56 -8.70
C GLU A 59 16.79 -20.18 -7.32
N LEU A 60 16.09 -19.35 -6.54
CA LEU A 60 16.49 -19.00 -5.17
C LEU A 60 16.60 -20.25 -4.29
N SER A 61 17.68 -20.30 -3.52
CA SER A 61 17.86 -21.30 -2.46
C SER A 61 16.81 -21.12 -1.36
N GLU A 62 16.49 -22.22 -0.68
CA GLU A 62 15.48 -22.21 0.39
C GLU A 62 15.86 -21.27 1.54
N SER A 63 17.16 -21.22 1.87
CA SER A 63 17.69 -20.27 2.87
C SER A 63 17.39 -18.82 2.50
N LYS A 64 17.56 -18.44 1.23
CA LYS A 64 17.26 -17.07 0.78
C LYS A 64 15.77 -16.79 0.72
N LYS A 65 14.94 -17.78 0.38
CA LYS A 65 13.48 -17.64 0.46
C LYS A 65 13.02 -17.39 1.89
N SER A 66 13.58 -18.11 2.86
CA SER A 66 13.28 -17.91 4.28
C SER A 66 13.65 -16.50 4.76
N GLU A 67 14.83 -15.99 4.40
CA GLU A 67 15.25 -14.62 4.71
C GLU A 67 14.28 -13.58 4.12
N LEU A 68 13.89 -13.75 2.85
CA LEU A 68 12.96 -12.87 2.17
C LEU A 68 11.55 -12.95 2.76
N GLN A 69 11.12 -14.13 3.19
CA GLN A 69 9.84 -14.32 3.88
C GLN A 69 9.82 -13.58 5.22
N MET A 70 10.88 -13.69 6.01
CA MET A 70 11.00 -12.97 7.28
C MET A 70 10.95 -11.46 7.06
N ARG A 71 11.75 -10.94 6.12
CA ARG A 71 11.73 -9.50 5.76
C ARG A 71 10.34 -9.06 5.29
N TYR A 72 9.68 -9.86 4.46
CA TYR A 72 8.34 -9.57 3.97
C TYR A 72 7.31 -9.46 5.11
N HIS A 73 7.34 -10.38 6.08
CA HIS A 73 6.43 -10.32 7.22
C HIS A 73 6.67 -9.07 8.07
N ILE A 74 7.93 -8.73 8.35
CA ILE A 74 8.29 -7.51 9.08
C ILE A 74 7.77 -6.26 8.35
N ASP A 75 8.00 -6.17 7.03
CA ASP A 75 7.55 -5.01 6.23
C ASP A 75 6.03 -4.93 6.11
N ARG A 76 5.35 -6.08 5.98
CA ARG A 76 3.89 -6.16 5.94
C ARG A 76 3.32 -5.67 7.26
N ASP A 77 3.83 -6.18 8.36
CA ASP A 77 3.34 -5.86 9.70
C ASP A 77 3.63 -4.39 10.01
N ARG A 78 4.82 -3.86 9.67
CA ARG A 78 5.12 -2.43 9.79
C ARG A 78 4.09 -1.55 9.08
N LYS A 79 3.65 -1.93 7.87
CA LYS A 79 2.64 -1.18 7.10
C LYS A 79 1.23 -1.29 7.67
N LEU A 80 0.92 -2.36 8.40
CA LEU A 80 -0.37 -2.56 9.03
C LEU A 80 -0.46 -1.85 10.39
N TYR A 81 0.63 -1.85 11.16
CA TYR A 81 0.66 -1.30 12.51
C TYR A 81 1.00 0.19 12.58
N LEU A 82 1.71 0.76 11.59
CA LEU A 82 1.86 2.19 11.46
C LEU A 82 0.73 2.72 10.57
N PRO A 83 -0.28 3.42 11.12
CA PRO A 83 -1.23 4.14 10.29
C PRO A 83 -0.43 5.04 9.37
N SER A 84 -0.71 4.95 8.08
CA SER A 84 -0.18 5.84 7.08
C SER A 84 -0.36 7.28 7.54
N ILE A 85 0.71 7.94 7.99
CA ILE A 85 0.79 9.41 8.15
C ILE A 85 0.73 10.03 6.75
N LYS A 86 -0.41 9.88 6.08
CA LYS A 86 -0.73 10.51 4.79
C LYS A 86 -2.04 11.28 4.83
N ASP A 87 -2.72 11.30 5.99
CA ASP A 87 -3.88 12.14 6.24
C ASP A 87 -3.57 13.36 7.12
N GLU A 88 -2.30 13.58 7.50
CA GLU A 88 -1.92 14.83 8.17
C GLU A 88 -1.68 15.91 7.13
N LYS A 89 -2.67 16.81 7.01
CA LYS A 89 -2.44 18.20 6.57
C LYS A 89 -1.15 18.69 7.25
N PRO A 90 -0.25 19.39 6.53
CA PRO A 90 1.00 19.82 7.12
C PRO A 90 0.71 20.61 8.39
N LEU A 91 1.13 20.07 9.55
CA LEU A 91 1.18 20.81 10.79
C LEU A 91 2.01 22.05 10.52
N LYS A 92 1.36 23.22 10.62
CA LYS A 92 2.04 24.52 10.58
C LYS A 92 3.21 24.43 11.55
N LYS A 93 4.43 24.65 11.06
CA LYS A 93 5.62 24.83 11.89
C LYS A 93 5.33 25.93 12.92
N CYS A 94 4.99 25.55 14.14
CA CYS A 94 5.19 26.41 15.30
C CYS A 94 6.64 26.21 15.73
N PHE A 95 7.59 26.72 14.93
CA PHE A 95 8.92 27.01 15.44
C PHE A 95 8.77 28.27 16.30
N ASN A 96 8.58 28.07 17.60
CA ASN A 96 8.84 29.14 18.56
C ASN A 96 10.36 29.24 18.69
N ASN A 97 10.93 30.25 18.04
CA ASN A 97 12.27 30.70 18.33
C ASN A 97 12.23 31.29 19.75
N ASN A 98 12.80 30.58 20.71
CA ASN A 98 13.31 31.17 21.95
C ASN A 98 14.80 30.84 22.03
N GLU A 99 15.55 31.37 21.07
CA GLU A 99 16.94 31.75 21.34
C GLU A 99 16.88 33.20 21.84
N ASP A 100 17.35 33.40 23.08
CA ASP A 100 17.89 34.62 23.67
C ASP A 100 17.56 34.70 25.17
N VAL A 101 18.06 33.73 25.94
CA VAL A 101 18.41 34.03 27.34
C VAL A 101 19.85 34.52 27.33
N LEU A 102 19.91 35.85 27.19
CA LEU A 102 20.95 36.78 27.61
C LEU A 102 22.23 36.16 28.15
N ASN A 103 23.28 36.37 27.36
CA ASN A 103 24.62 36.65 27.84
C ASN A 103 24.56 38.01 28.60
N LYS A 104 24.72 38.00 29.93
CA LYS A 104 25.24 39.14 30.71
C LYS A 104 25.62 38.73 32.12
#